data_AF-A0ABD0Y702-F1
#
_entry.id   AF-A0ABD0Y702-F1
#
_cell.length_a   1.000
_cell.length_b   1.000
_cell.length_c   1.000
_cell.angle_alpha   90.00
_cell.angle_beta   90.00
_cell.angle_gamma   90.00
#
_symmetry.space_group_name_H-M   'P 1'
#
loop_
_entity.id
_entity.type
_entity.pdbx_description
1 polymer ?
#
loop_
_entity_poly.entity_id
_entity_poly.type
_entity_poly.pdbx_seq_one_letter_code
_entity_poly.pdbx_strand_id
1 'polypeptide(L)'
;SDSGDNIFLNFADHGGTGLLCFPNEYLYANDLHTALDSMVKNKKFNKMVVYIEACEAGSMFDKILEENDNIFVSTASAPDESSWGWYCDDPLGTCLGDLYSIRWMEHMDQLVKAGLTGSETLFHQYQWVRSAVNKSHVQIYGDFSLGFDTVSTYLGSGQKYRNSPVFLNQITPMKVSGI
;
A
#
# COMPACT_ATOMS: atom_id res chain seq x y z
N SER A 1 17.38 5.00 9.02
CA SER A 1 16.88 6.29 8.53
C SER A 1 17.09 7.36 9.60
N ASP A 2 17.08 8.61 9.20
CA ASP A 2 17.12 9.80 10.06
C ASP A 2 16.02 10.80 9.69
N SER A 3 16.06 12.00 10.29
CA SER A 3 15.03 13.04 10.11
C SER A 3 14.95 13.62 8.70
N GLY A 4 15.87 13.28 7.79
CA GLY A 4 15.84 13.69 6.38
C GLY A 4 15.21 12.65 5.45
N ASP A 5 14.98 11.43 5.92
CA ASP A 5 14.55 10.31 5.08
C ASP A 5 13.02 10.20 4.99
N ASN A 6 12.51 9.99 3.78
CA ASN A 6 11.12 9.56 3.58
C ASN A 6 11.06 8.02 3.55
N ILE A 7 10.10 7.44 4.26
CA ILE A 7 9.92 5.98 4.36
C ILE A 7 8.64 5.57 3.63
N PHE A 8 8.73 4.48 2.87
CA PHE A 8 7.57 3.73 2.42
C PHE A 8 7.59 2.35 3.05
N LEU A 9 6.50 1.97 3.72
CA LEU A 9 6.29 0.64 4.29
C LEU A 9 5.12 -0.02 3.58
N ASN A 10 5.32 -1.24 3.08
CA ASN A 10 4.24 -2.06 2.54
C ASN A 10 4.20 -3.40 3.28
N PHE A 11 3.02 -3.77 3.75
CA PHE A 11 2.75 -5.05 4.39
C PHE A 11 1.62 -5.77 3.63
N ALA A 12 1.77 -7.07 3.42
CA ALA A 12 0.75 -7.91 2.79
C ALA A 12 0.75 -9.31 3.40
N ASP A 13 -0.32 -9.66 4.11
CA ASP A 13 -0.58 -10.99 4.67
C ASP A 13 -2.04 -11.02 5.17
N HIS A 14 -2.38 -12.01 5.98
CA HIS A 14 -3.57 -12.03 6.80
C HIS A 14 -3.55 -10.98 7.91
N GLY A 15 -4.74 -10.63 8.36
CA GLY A 15 -4.97 -9.83 9.54
C GLY A 15 -6.20 -10.30 10.28
N GLY A 16 -6.46 -9.64 11.39
CA GLY A 16 -7.66 -9.76 12.19
C GLY A 16 -7.86 -8.46 12.96
N THR A 17 -8.95 -8.37 13.74
CA THR A 17 -9.20 -7.17 14.54
C THR A 17 -8.03 -6.87 15.48
N GLY A 18 -7.31 -5.78 15.22
CA GLY A 18 -6.17 -5.29 16.01
C GLY A 18 -4.88 -6.08 15.86
N LEU A 19 -4.71 -6.90 14.81
CA LEU A 19 -3.47 -7.63 14.56
C LEU A 19 -3.16 -7.85 13.07
N LEU A 20 -1.87 -8.00 12.78
CA LEU A 20 -1.33 -8.51 11.52
C LEU A 20 -0.61 -9.83 11.76
N CYS A 21 -0.75 -10.77 10.83
CA CYS A 21 -0.10 -12.07 10.92
C CYS A 21 1.34 -12.01 10.40
N PHE A 22 2.27 -12.55 11.17
CA PHE A 22 3.59 -12.94 10.68
C PHE A 22 3.61 -14.47 10.55
N PRO A 23 4.58 -15.08 9.84
CA PRO A 23 4.58 -16.52 9.59
C PRO A 23 4.45 -17.41 10.84
N ASN A 24 4.94 -16.96 12.00
CA ASN A 24 4.87 -17.71 13.26
C ASN A 24 4.43 -16.87 14.46
N GLU A 25 4.07 -15.60 14.26
CA GLU A 25 3.81 -14.62 15.33
C GLU A 25 2.73 -13.64 14.89
N TYR A 26 2.28 -12.78 15.80
CA TYR A 26 1.34 -11.71 15.51
C TYR A 26 1.95 -10.36 15.88
N LEU A 27 1.73 -9.36 15.03
CA LEU A 27 2.00 -7.96 15.34
C LEU A 27 0.69 -7.29 15.74
N TYR A 28 0.54 -6.95 17.02
CA TYR A 28 -0.65 -6.27 17.50
C TYR A 28 -0.61 -4.76 17.20
N ALA A 29 -1.79 -4.15 17.06
CA ALA A 29 -1.95 -2.74 16.75
C ALA A 29 -1.26 -1.81 17.76
N ASN A 30 -1.33 -2.13 19.05
CA ASN A 30 -0.66 -1.37 20.12
C ASN A 30 0.87 -1.46 20.01
N ASP A 31 1.42 -2.60 19.59
CA ASP A 31 2.86 -2.78 19.44
C ASP A 31 3.39 -2.01 18.22
N LEU A 32 2.65 -2.07 17.10
CA LEU A 32 2.95 -1.26 15.92
C LEU A 32 2.87 0.24 16.25
N HIS A 33 1.80 0.68 16.91
CA HIS A 33 1.65 2.08 17.32
C HIS A 33 2.81 2.52 18.22
N THR A 34 3.17 1.72 19.24
CA THR A 34 4.31 2.01 20.13
C THR A 34 5.63 2.16 19.35
N ALA A 35 5.85 1.32 18.33
CA ALA A 35 7.02 1.42 17.47
C ALA A 35 7.02 2.70 16.62
N LEU A 36 5.89 3.03 15.99
CA LEU A 36 5.73 4.26 15.19
C LEU A 36 5.94 5.51 16.05
N ASP A 37 5.30 5.57 17.22
CA ASP A 37 5.48 6.62 18.22
C ASP A 37 6.94 6.82 18.60
N SER A 38 7.64 5.71 18.84
CA SER A 38 9.06 5.73 19.16
C SER A 38 9.87 6.29 17.99
N MET A 39 9.55 5.92 16.75
CA MET A 39 10.23 6.44 15.57
C MET A 39 10.01 7.95 15.37
N VAL A 40 8.80 8.44 15.62
CA VAL A 40 8.47 9.89 15.61
C VAL A 40 9.28 10.63 16.67
N LYS A 41 9.18 10.19 17.94
CA LYS A 41 9.88 10.82 19.08
C LYS A 41 11.40 10.86 18.89
N ASN A 42 11.95 9.82 18.27
CA ASN A 42 13.38 9.70 18.00
C ASN A 42 13.81 10.24 16.61
N LYS A 43 12.93 10.96 15.91
CA LYS A 43 13.19 11.62 14.62
C LYS A 43 13.84 10.68 13.59
N LYS A 44 13.26 9.49 13.42
CA LYS A 44 13.77 8.44 12.54
C LYS A 44 13.32 8.57 11.09
N PHE A 45 12.50 9.55 10.76
CA PHE A 45 12.07 9.87 9.40
C PHE A 45 11.61 11.33 9.31
N ASN A 46 11.55 11.85 8.09
CA ASN A 46 10.87 13.09 7.74
C ASN A 46 9.37 12.85 7.56
N LYS A 47 9.00 11.92 6.65
CA LYS A 47 7.62 11.51 6.38
C LYS A 47 7.56 10.01 6.13
N MET A 48 6.46 9.36 6.49
CA MET A 48 6.23 7.93 6.27
C MET A 48 4.90 7.69 5.56
N VAL A 49 4.90 6.80 4.57
CA VAL A 49 3.68 6.25 3.96
C VAL A 49 3.62 4.76 4.25
N VAL A 50 2.47 4.28 4.69
CA VAL A 50 2.25 2.89 5.09
C VAL A 50 1.07 2.31 4.32
N TYR A 51 1.31 1.28 3.52
CA TYR A 51 0.27 0.52 2.82
C TYR A 51 0.12 -0.87 3.47
N ILE A 52 -1.10 -1.20 3.89
CA ILE A 52 -1.42 -2.49 4.54
C ILE A 52 -2.48 -3.23 3.73
N GLU A 53 -2.09 -4.39 3.19
CA GLU A 53 -2.98 -5.42 2.67
C GLU A 53 -3.20 -6.48 3.75
N ALA A 54 -4.41 -6.51 4.32
CA ALA A 54 -4.86 -7.53 5.26
C ALA A 54 -6.37 -7.44 5.49
N CYS A 55 -6.95 -8.52 6.02
CA CYS A 55 -8.28 -8.48 6.62
C CYS A 55 -8.29 -7.58 7.86
N GLU A 56 -9.39 -6.84 8.04
CA GLU A 56 -9.60 -5.90 9.14
C GLU A 56 -8.46 -4.88 9.33
N ALA A 57 -7.72 -4.56 8.27
CA ALA A 57 -6.51 -3.75 8.32
C ALA A 57 -6.76 -2.35 8.90
N GLY A 58 -7.95 -1.78 8.67
CA GLY A 58 -8.34 -0.51 9.28
C GLY A 58 -8.31 -0.51 10.82
N SER A 59 -8.53 -1.67 11.44
CA SER A 59 -8.52 -1.82 12.91
C SER A 59 -7.12 -1.64 13.52
N MET A 60 -6.06 -1.67 12.72
CA MET A 60 -4.70 -1.37 13.16
C MET A 60 -4.51 0.11 13.53
N PHE A 61 -5.37 1.01 13.02
CA PHE A 61 -5.17 2.45 13.14
C PHE A 61 -6.43 3.21 13.59
N ASP A 62 -7.64 2.67 13.41
CA ASP A 62 -8.89 3.32 13.84
C ASP A 62 -8.83 3.67 15.34
N LYS A 63 -8.88 4.99 15.63
CA LYS A 63 -8.76 5.58 16.98
C LYS A 63 -7.46 5.25 17.72
N ILE A 64 -6.42 4.81 17.00
CA ILE A 64 -5.10 4.49 17.55
C ILE A 64 -4.05 5.49 17.03
N LEU A 65 -4.01 5.72 15.71
CA LEU A 65 -2.99 6.59 15.11
C LEU A 65 -3.41 8.07 15.19
N GLU A 66 -2.50 8.92 15.66
CA GLU A 66 -2.74 10.36 15.74
C GLU A 66 -2.59 11.05 14.37
N GLU A 67 -3.29 12.17 14.18
CA GLU A 67 -3.34 12.89 12.90
C GLU A 67 -2.09 13.75 12.60
N ASN A 68 -1.11 13.86 13.51
CA ASN A 68 -0.02 14.84 13.40
C ASN A 68 1.41 14.25 13.44
N ASP A 69 1.57 12.98 13.05
CA ASP A 69 2.84 12.24 13.19
C ASP A 69 3.70 12.16 11.91
N ASN A 70 3.35 12.89 10.84
CA ASN A 70 3.96 12.74 9.51
C ASN A 70 3.89 11.30 8.96
N ILE A 71 2.85 10.55 9.34
CA ILE A 71 2.58 9.19 8.86
C ILE A 71 1.25 9.21 8.12
N PHE A 72 1.25 8.82 6.85
CA PHE A 72 0.03 8.60 6.06
C PHE A 72 -0.17 7.11 5.86
N VAL A 73 -1.35 6.60 6.21
CA VAL A 73 -1.66 5.17 6.09
C VAL A 73 -2.78 4.96 5.08
N SER A 74 -2.66 3.93 4.25
CA SER A 74 -3.73 3.39 3.42
C SER A 74 -3.88 1.88 3.69
N THR A 75 -5.12 1.43 3.84
CA THR A 75 -5.44 0.04 4.22
C THR A 75 -6.41 -0.58 3.22
N ALA A 76 -6.27 -1.87 2.95
CA ALA A 76 -7.08 -2.61 1.99
C ALA A 76 -8.56 -2.77 2.40
N SER A 77 -8.86 -2.68 3.70
CA SER A 77 -10.15 -3.00 4.29
C SER A 77 -10.50 -2.06 5.46
N ALA A 78 -11.80 -1.87 5.68
CA ALA A 78 -12.32 -1.27 6.90
C ALA A 78 -12.01 -2.14 8.14
N PRO A 79 -12.18 -1.61 9.36
CA PRO A 79 -11.85 -2.33 10.59
C PRO A 79 -12.62 -3.65 10.83
N ASP A 80 -13.73 -3.86 10.14
CA ASP A 80 -14.71 -4.93 10.37
C ASP A 80 -15.00 -5.80 9.13
N GLU A 81 -14.10 -5.80 8.14
CA GLU A 81 -14.26 -6.60 6.93
C GLU A 81 -12.94 -7.22 6.44
N SER A 82 -13.07 -8.27 5.63
CA SER A 82 -11.92 -8.93 5.01
C SER A 82 -11.36 -8.15 3.82
N SER A 83 -10.07 -8.32 3.55
CA SER A 83 -9.51 -8.06 2.21
C SER A 83 -9.62 -9.31 1.33
N TRP A 84 -9.20 -9.21 0.08
CA TRP A 84 -9.51 -10.22 -0.93
C TRP A 84 -8.33 -10.55 -1.82
N GLY A 85 -8.04 -11.85 -1.95
CA GLY A 85 -7.17 -12.38 -2.99
C GLY A 85 -7.65 -12.02 -4.41
N TRP A 86 -6.71 -12.00 -5.34
CA TRP A 86 -6.92 -11.68 -6.75
C TRP A 86 -6.15 -12.67 -7.63
N TYR A 87 -6.56 -12.78 -8.90
CA TYR A 87 -6.02 -13.76 -9.84
C TYR A 87 -6.05 -15.19 -9.27
N CYS A 88 -7.22 -15.60 -8.74
CA CYS A 88 -7.41 -16.89 -8.07
C CYS A 88 -7.81 -18.06 -8.99
N ASP A 89 -8.19 -17.76 -10.24
CA ASP A 89 -8.43 -18.77 -11.27
C ASP A 89 -7.14 -19.04 -12.04
N ASP A 90 -6.10 -19.47 -11.31
CA ASP A 90 -4.79 -19.81 -11.86
C ASP A 90 -4.56 -21.33 -11.83
N PRO A 91 -3.92 -21.93 -12.86
CA PRO A 91 -3.64 -23.37 -12.91
C PRO A 91 -2.83 -23.92 -11.73
N LEU A 92 -2.12 -23.06 -10.98
CA LEU A 92 -1.39 -23.45 -9.77
C LEU A 92 -2.30 -23.73 -8.57
N GLY A 93 -3.61 -23.45 -8.67
CA GLY A 93 -4.58 -23.70 -7.60
C GLY A 93 -4.45 -22.74 -6.42
N THR A 94 -3.92 -21.54 -6.66
CA THR A 94 -3.73 -20.47 -5.66
C THR A 94 -4.03 -19.10 -6.29
N CYS A 95 -4.28 -18.09 -5.46
CA CYS A 95 -4.29 -16.70 -5.89
C CYS A 95 -2.86 -16.20 -6.13
N LEU A 96 -2.66 -15.36 -7.15
CA LEU A 96 -1.34 -14.80 -7.49
C LEU A 96 -1.08 -13.41 -6.89
N GLY A 97 -2.06 -12.84 -6.21
CA GLY A 97 -1.91 -11.58 -5.48
C GLY A 97 -3.17 -11.23 -4.72
N ASP A 98 -3.24 -9.99 -4.25
CA ASP A 98 -4.35 -9.46 -3.48
C ASP A 98 -4.92 -8.21 -4.14
N LEU A 99 -6.23 -8.03 -4.08
CA LEU A 99 -6.95 -7.06 -4.89
C LEU A 99 -6.44 -5.64 -4.64
N TYR A 100 -6.34 -5.19 -3.38
CA TYR A 100 -5.84 -3.85 -3.08
C TYR A 100 -4.38 -3.68 -3.54
N SER A 101 -3.54 -4.67 -3.23
CA SER A 101 -2.13 -4.69 -3.61
C SER A 101 -1.93 -4.56 -5.12
N ILE A 102 -2.60 -5.42 -5.89
CA ILE A 102 -2.55 -5.42 -7.35
C ILE A 102 -3.06 -4.09 -7.91
N ARG A 103 -4.15 -3.54 -7.36
CA ARG A 103 -4.69 -2.25 -7.85
C ARG A 103 -3.68 -1.12 -7.74
N TRP A 104 -3.06 -0.90 -6.58
CA TRP A 104 -2.13 0.22 -6.44
C TRP A 104 -0.83 0.00 -7.23
N MET A 105 -0.33 -1.25 -7.28
CA MET A 105 0.90 -1.57 -8.03
C MET A 105 0.71 -1.44 -9.54
N GLU A 106 -0.37 -1.99 -10.11
CA GLU A 106 -0.64 -1.89 -11.55
C GLU A 106 -0.90 -0.45 -11.98
N HIS A 107 -1.55 0.35 -11.14
CA HIS A 107 -1.73 1.78 -11.38
C HIS A 107 -0.37 2.50 -11.44
N MET A 108 0.52 2.23 -10.48
CA MET A 108 1.88 2.78 -10.49
C MET A 108 2.66 2.37 -11.73
N ASP A 109 2.58 1.12 -12.16
CA ASP A 109 3.21 0.64 -13.39
C ASP A 109 2.73 1.39 -14.64
N GLN A 110 1.43 1.68 -14.72
CA GLN A 110 0.86 2.47 -15.81
C GLN A 110 1.39 3.91 -15.79
N LEU A 111 1.46 4.54 -14.61
CA LEU A 111 1.98 5.88 -14.44
C LEU A 111 3.48 5.97 -14.77
N VAL A 112 4.28 4.96 -14.39
CA VAL A 112 5.70 4.87 -14.76
C VAL A 112 5.86 4.81 -16.27
N LYS A 113 5.11 3.93 -16.94
CA LYS A 113 5.14 3.78 -18.41
C LYS A 113 4.73 5.08 -19.12
N ALA A 114 3.75 5.80 -18.57
CA ALA A 114 3.29 7.08 -19.09
C ALA A 114 4.19 8.27 -18.71
N GLY A 115 5.13 8.11 -17.77
CA GLY A 115 5.96 9.19 -17.25
C GLY A 115 5.19 10.19 -16.38
N LEU A 116 4.11 9.76 -15.72
CA LEU A 116 3.18 10.60 -14.96
C LEU A 116 3.31 10.45 -13.42
N THR A 117 4.28 9.68 -12.93
CA THR A 117 4.52 9.47 -11.48
C THR A 117 4.83 10.76 -10.71
N GLY A 118 5.36 11.79 -11.39
CA GLY A 118 5.62 13.10 -10.80
C GLY A 118 4.36 13.95 -10.55
N SER A 119 3.20 13.52 -11.04
CA SER A 119 1.91 14.23 -10.89
C SER A 119 0.90 13.45 -10.06
N GLU A 120 1.19 12.19 -9.74
CA GLU A 120 0.35 11.35 -8.90
C GLU A 120 0.52 11.73 -7.43
N THR A 121 -0.53 12.23 -6.78
CA THR A 121 -0.54 12.48 -5.34
C THR A 121 -1.04 11.26 -4.55
N LEU A 122 -0.71 11.19 -3.26
CA LEU A 122 -1.21 10.13 -2.39
C LEU A 122 -2.75 10.11 -2.32
N PHE A 123 -3.41 11.27 -2.29
CA PHE A 123 -4.88 11.32 -2.35
C PHE A 123 -5.45 10.86 -3.68
N HIS A 124 -4.83 11.23 -4.81
CA HIS A 124 -5.29 10.76 -6.11
C HIS A 124 -5.15 9.24 -6.21
N GLN A 125 -4.02 8.69 -5.74
CA GLN A 125 -3.78 7.25 -5.71
C GLN A 125 -4.80 6.54 -4.82
N TYR A 126 -5.05 7.05 -3.62
CA TYR A 126 -6.07 6.52 -2.73
C TYR A 126 -7.46 6.51 -3.40
N GLN A 127 -7.88 7.61 -4.01
CA GLN A 127 -9.18 7.70 -4.68
C GLN A 127 -9.30 6.71 -5.84
N TRP A 128 -8.24 6.57 -6.64
CA TRP A 128 -8.20 5.61 -7.74
C TRP A 128 -8.30 4.18 -7.22
N VAL A 129 -7.47 3.82 -6.23
CA VAL A 129 -7.42 2.47 -5.65
C VAL A 129 -8.74 2.14 -4.97
N ARG A 130 -9.30 3.06 -4.18
CA ARG A 130 -10.62 2.92 -3.55
C ARG A 130 -11.74 2.68 -4.57
N SER A 131 -11.64 3.27 -5.76
CA SER A 131 -12.62 3.04 -6.84
C SER A 131 -12.41 1.69 -7.54
N ALA A 132 -11.18 1.20 -7.60
CA ALA A 132 -10.81 -0.05 -8.28
C ALA A 132 -10.91 -1.31 -7.40
N VAL A 133 -10.90 -1.14 -6.08
CA VAL A 133 -11.13 -2.19 -5.08
C VAL A 133 -12.62 -2.22 -4.75
N ASN A 134 -13.33 -3.24 -5.22
CA ASN A 134 -14.79 -3.32 -5.14
C ASN A 134 -15.31 -4.42 -4.21
N LYS A 135 -14.43 -5.08 -3.45
CA LYS A 135 -14.77 -6.16 -2.52
C LYS A 135 -14.58 -5.78 -1.04
N SER A 136 -13.93 -4.64 -0.79
CA SER A 136 -13.67 -4.05 0.51
C SER A 136 -13.61 -2.53 0.37
N HIS A 137 -13.55 -1.82 1.48
CA HIS A 137 -13.54 -0.37 1.59
C HIS A 137 -12.14 0.10 2.01
N VAL A 138 -11.37 0.57 1.03
CA VAL A 138 -10.05 1.16 1.28
C VAL A 138 -10.18 2.38 2.21
N GLN A 139 -9.45 2.38 3.31
CA GLN A 139 -9.42 3.47 4.30
C GLN A 139 -8.06 4.15 4.35
N ILE A 140 -8.06 5.41 4.81
CA ILE A 140 -6.83 6.17 5.11
C ILE A 140 -6.84 6.67 6.55
N TYR A 141 -5.66 6.76 7.17
CA TYR A 141 -5.46 7.22 8.54
C TYR A 141 -4.19 8.08 8.68
N GLY A 142 -4.03 8.73 9.83
CA GLY A 142 -2.84 9.52 10.18
C GLY A 142 -2.89 10.95 9.64
N ASP A 143 -1.74 11.46 9.23
CA ASP A 143 -1.57 12.84 8.78
C ASP A 143 -2.00 13.02 7.32
N PHE A 144 -3.24 13.49 7.15
CA PHE A 144 -3.83 13.75 5.85
C PHE A 144 -3.19 14.91 5.09
N SER A 145 -2.37 15.76 5.72
CA SER A 145 -1.64 16.80 4.99
C SER A 145 -0.63 16.22 4.00
N LEU A 146 -0.13 15.00 4.27
CA LEU A 146 0.74 14.25 3.35
C LEU A 146 -0.01 13.81 2.09
N GLY A 147 -1.35 13.78 2.09
CA GLY A 147 -2.14 13.38 0.92
C GLY A 147 -1.88 14.19 -0.35
N PHE A 148 -1.31 15.40 -0.21
CA PHE A 148 -0.91 16.26 -1.33
C PHE A 148 0.50 15.98 -1.86
N ASP A 149 1.32 15.20 -1.14
CA ASP A 149 2.63 14.81 -1.63
C ASP A 149 2.51 13.90 -2.85
N THR A 150 3.49 13.99 -3.75
CA THR A 150 3.58 13.09 -4.89
C THR A 150 4.05 11.70 -4.46
N VAL A 151 3.41 10.65 -4.96
CA VAL A 151 3.76 9.25 -4.67
C VAL A 151 5.21 8.93 -5.03
N SER A 152 5.75 9.57 -6.08
CA SER A 152 7.15 9.42 -6.49
C SER A 152 8.18 9.90 -5.45
N THR A 153 7.76 10.69 -4.45
CA THR A 153 8.59 11.06 -3.29
C THR A 153 8.95 9.84 -2.43
N TYR A 154 8.10 8.82 -2.44
CA TYR A 154 8.20 7.62 -1.60
C TYR A 154 8.58 6.38 -2.42
N LEU A 155 8.01 6.22 -3.62
CA LEU A 155 8.23 5.06 -4.49
C LEU A 155 9.26 5.29 -5.60
N GLY A 156 9.74 6.53 -5.76
CA GLY A 156 10.57 6.94 -6.89
C GLY A 156 9.77 7.14 -8.18
N SER A 157 10.42 7.73 -9.20
CA SER A 157 9.78 8.07 -10.48
C SER A 157 9.90 6.98 -11.55
N GLY A 158 10.61 5.88 -11.27
CA GLY A 158 10.84 4.77 -12.23
C GLY A 158 11.77 5.09 -13.40
N GLN A 159 12.42 6.26 -13.44
CA GLN A 159 13.10 6.77 -14.65
C GLN A 159 14.51 6.19 -14.98
N LYS A 160 14.95 5.07 -14.41
CA LYS A 160 16.34 4.58 -14.62
C LYS A 160 16.56 3.41 -15.59
N TYR A 161 15.53 2.80 -16.20
CA TYR A 161 15.73 1.63 -17.10
C TYR A 161 15.28 1.86 -18.56
N ARG A 162 15.42 3.07 -19.10
CA ARG A 162 15.10 3.32 -20.52
C ARG A 162 16.08 2.69 -21.54
N ASN A 163 17.24 2.18 -21.12
CA ASN A 163 18.30 1.70 -22.02
C ASN A 163 18.78 0.24 -21.81
N SER A 164 18.08 -0.59 -21.04
CA SER A 164 18.39 -2.03 -21.01
C SER A 164 17.42 -2.75 -21.96
N PRO A 165 17.89 -3.49 -22.98
CA PRO A 165 17.02 -4.31 -23.80
C PRO A 165 16.51 -5.47 -22.94
N VAL A 166 15.37 -5.26 -22.29
CA VAL A 166 14.61 -6.35 -21.68
C VAL A 166 13.89 -7.06 -22.82
N PHE A 167 14.21 -8.33 -23.03
CA PHE A 167 13.49 -9.21 -23.97
C PHE A 167 12.04 -9.39 -23.49
N LEU A 168 11.16 -8.45 -23.84
CA LEU A 168 9.73 -8.45 -23.50
C LEU A 168 8.89 -9.37 -24.41
N ASN A 169 9.50 -10.20 -25.25
CA ASN A 169 8.78 -11.03 -26.23
C ASN A 169 8.22 -12.35 -25.69
N GLN A 170 8.10 -12.54 -24.37
CA GLN A 170 7.56 -13.81 -23.82
C GLN A 170 6.45 -13.67 -22.77
N ILE A 171 5.95 -12.46 -22.49
CA ILE A 171 4.78 -12.32 -21.63
C ILE A 171 3.62 -11.83 -22.51
N THR A 172 2.86 -12.78 -23.06
CA THR A 172 1.53 -12.47 -23.58
C THR A 172 0.69 -11.90 -22.44
N PRO A 173 0.04 -10.73 -22.63
CA PRO A 173 -0.93 -10.25 -21.66
C PRO A 173 -2.01 -11.32 -21.48
N MET A 174 -2.25 -11.74 -20.24
CA MET A 174 -3.45 -12.52 -19.93
C MET A 174 -4.64 -11.67 -20.35
N LYS A 175 -5.39 -12.14 -21.35
CA LYS A 175 -6.69 -11.56 -21.69
C LYS A 175 -7.57 -11.74 -20.46
N VAL A 176 -7.87 -10.66 -19.77
CA VAL A 176 -9.00 -10.60 -18.86
C VAL A 176 -10.24 -10.70 -19.74
N SER A 177 -10.78 -11.91 -19.89
CA SER A 177 -12.10 -12.10 -20.47
C SER A 177 -13.10 -11.48 -19.52
N GLY A 178 -13.70 -10.38 -19.98
CA GLY A 178 -14.82 -9.73 -19.32
C GLY A 178 -16.00 -10.67 -19.16
N ILE A 179 -16.83 -10.29 -18.19
CA ILE A 179 -18.17 -10.80 -17.88
C ILE A 179 -19.00 -10.98 -19.15
#